data_AF-A0A5C1WC99-F1
#
_entry.id   AF-A0A5C1WC99-F1
#
_cell.length_a   1.000
_cell.length_b   1.000
_cell.length_c   1.000
_cell.angle_alpha   90.00
_cell.angle_beta   90.00
_cell.angle_gamma   90.00
#
_symmetry.space_group_name_H-M   'P 1'
#
loop_
_entity.id
_entity.type
_entity.pdbx_description
1 polymer ?
#
loop_
_entity_poly.entity_id
_entity_poly.type
_entity_poly.pdbx_seq_one_letter_code
_entity_poly.pdbx_strand_id
1 'polypeptide(L)'
;MTRPAPEPVPDDLEASTDDVIAACEGDARAAVRVLLVALHHCQAELEQRNDEVAQLAQDISRGYSRGRWEDLLTRAEVPIPYKPDD
;
A
#
# COMPACT_ATOMS: atom_id res chain seq x y z
N MET A 1 -7.50 -12.66 -3.98
CA MET A 1 -6.76 -11.39 -3.97
C MET A 1 -7.65 -10.34 -4.63
N THR A 2 -8.22 -9.44 -3.83
CA THR A 2 -9.13 -8.40 -4.32
C THR A 2 -8.28 -7.26 -4.87
N ARG A 3 -8.36 -7.01 -6.18
CA ARG A 3 -7.75 -5.83 -6.81
C ARG A 3 -8.32 -4.58 -6.12
N PRO A 4 -7.51 -3.63 -5.64
CA PRO A 4 -8.04 -2.38 -5.10
C PRO A 4 -8.93 -1.72 -6.18
N ALA A 5 -10.09 -1.23 -5.76
CA ALA A 5 -10.99 -0.51 -6.65
C ALA A 5 -10.21 0.67 -7.28
N PRO A 6 -10.43 0.99 -8.56
CA PRO A 6 -9.80 2.16 -9.16
C PRO A 6 -10.17 3.38 -8.32
N GLU A 7 -9.15 4.13 -7.90
CA GLU A 7 -9.36 5.37 -7.15
C GLU A 7 -10.27 6.30 -7.97
N PRO A 8 -11.17 7.05 -7.32
CA PRO A 8 -11.98 8.03 -8.02
C PRO A 8 -11.03 9.00 -8.73
N VAL A 9 -11.10 9.04 -10.05
CA VAL A 9 -10.44 10.09 -10.83
C VAL A 9 -11.02 11.40 -10.29
N PRO A 10 -10.20 12.36 -9.84
CA PRO A 10 -10.71 13.63 -9.34
C PRO A 10 -11.62 14.24 -10.41
N ASP A 11 -12.79 14.73 -9.99
CA ASP A 11 -13.88 15.21 -10.86
C ASP A 11 -13.45 16.33 -11.85
N ASP A 12 -12.22 16.84 -11.75
CA ASP A 12 -11.64 17.78 -12.71
C ASP A 12 -10.12 17.57 -12.91
N LEU A 13 -9.77 16.58 -13.74
CA LEU A 13 -8.38 16.35 -14.17
C LEU A 13 -7.82 17.55 -14.95
N GLU A 14 -8.67 18.29 -15.66
CA GLU A 14 -8.28 19.46 -16.45
C GLU A 14 -7.83 20.60 -15.53
N ALA A 15 -8.62 20.93 -14.49
CA ALA A 15 -8.21 21.93 -13.49
C ALA A 15 -6.91 21.54 -12.76
N SER A 16 -6.75 20.27 -12.38
CA SER A 16 -5.50 19.80 -11.76
C SER A 16 -4.30 19.91 -12.71
N THR A 17 -4.52 19.67 -14.01
CA THR A 17 -3.47 19.85 -15.03
C THR A 17 -3.07 21.32 -15.14
N ASP A 18 -4.05 22.22 -15.18
CA ASP A 18 -3.84 23.66 -15.24
C ASP A 18 -3.12 24.17 -13.97
N ASP A 19 -3.47 23.66 -12.79
CA ASP A 19 -2.80 23.98 -11.53
C ASP A 19 -1.32 23.61 -11.57
N VAL A 20 -0.97 22.41 -12.06
CA VAL A 20 0.41 21.96 -12.17
C VAL A 20 1.20 22.79 -13.20
N ILE A 21 0.57 23.15 -14.33
CA ILE A 21 1.18 24.02 -15.33
C ILE A 21 1.41 25.42 -14.76
N ALA A 22 0.43 25.98 -14.05
CA ALA A 22 0.52 27.29 -13.41
C ALA A 22 1.63 27.32 -12.33
N ALA A 23 1.76 26.26 -11.54
CA ALA A 23 2.84 26.10 -10.56
C ALA A 23 4.24 26.03 -11.22
N CYS A 24 4.30 25.65 -12.49
CA CYS A 24 5.52 25.64 -13.31
C CYS A 24 5.69 26.90 -14.17
N GLU A 25 5.05 28.02 -13.79
CA GLU A 25 5.10 29.30 -14.50
C GLU A 25 4.63 29.20 -15.98
N GLY A 26 3.77 28.23 -16.28
CA GLY A 26 3.29 27.95 -17.64
C GLY A 26 4.21 27.05 -18.49
N ASP A 27 5.35 26.58 -17.97
CA ASP A 27 6.20 25.61 -18.68
C ASP A 27 5.60 24.20 -18.59
N ALA A 28 4.85 23.81 -19.63
CA ALA A 28 4.28 22.47 -19.77
C ALA A 28 5.35 21.35 -19.73
N ARG A 29 6.59 21.60 -20.21
CA ARG A 29 7.66 20.60 -20.14
C ARG A 29 8.20 20.46 -18.72
N ALA A 30 8.25 21.55 -17.94
CA ALA A 30 8.53 21.47 -16.50
C ALA A 30 7.43 20.72 -15.75
N ALA A 31 6.15 21.01 -16.01
CA ALA A 31 5.01 20.30 -15.43
C ALA A 31 5.07 18.78 -15.67
N VAL A 32 5.34 18.36 -16.91
CA VAL A 32 5.50 16.93 -17.25
C VAL A 32 6.68 16.30 -16.49
N ARG A 33 7.81 17.00 -16.33
CA ARG A 33 8.94 16.47 -15.54
C ARG A 33 8.57 16.28 -14.07
N VAL A 34 7.83 17.21 -13.48
CA VAL A 34 7.33 17.09 -12.09
C VAL A 34 6.41 15.87 -11.97
N LEU A 35 5.46 15.70 -12.90
CA LEU A 35 4.56 14.56 -12.90
C LEU A 35 5.30 13.22 -13.07
N LEU A 36 6.33 13.15 -13.93
CA LEU A 36 7.15 11.95 -14.08
C LEU A 36 7.93 11.61 -12.80
N VAL A 37 8.48 12.61 -12.11
CA VAL A 37 9.15 12.41 -10.83
C VAL A 37 8.16 11.92 -9.77
N ALA A 38 6.99 12.56 -9.68
CA ALA A 38 5.93 12.14 -8.76
C ALA A 38 5.46 10.70 -9.04
N LEU A 39 5.27 10.35 -10.31
CA LEU A 39 4.89 9.00 -10.72
C LEU A 39 5.96 7.97 -10.31
N HIS A 40 7.23 8.25 -10.58
CA HIS A 40 8.32 7.37 -10.18
C HIS A 40 8.42 7.21 -8.65
N HIS A 41 8.20 8.30 -7.91
CA HIS A 41 8.15 8.25 -6.44
C HIS A 41 7.02 7.33 -5.95
N CYS A 42 5.79 7.52 -6.45
CA CYS A 42 4.65 6.68 -6.08
C CYS A 42 4.88 5.20 -6.42
N GLN A 43 5.50 4.91 -7.58
CA GLN A 43 5.84 3.54 -7.98
C GLN A 43 6.83 2.91 -7.00
N ALA A 44 7.88 3.63 -6.61
CA ALA A 44 8.86 3.17 -5.63
C ALA A 44 8.24 2.94 -4.25
N GLU A 45 7.36 3.83 -3.79
CA GLU A 45 6.61 3.63 -2.54
C GLU A 45 5.71 2.38 -2.57
N LEU A 46 5.05 2.13 -3.70
CA LEU A 46 4.20 0.94 -3.85
C LEU A 46 5.03 -0.34 -3.83
N GLU A 47 6.19 -0.35 -4.50
CA GLU A 47 7.11 -1.48 -4.46
C GLU A 47 7.62 -1.74 -3.03
N GLN A 48 8.05 -0.69 -2.33
CA GLN A 48 8.45 -0.77 -0.93
C GLN A 48 7.33 -1.35 -0.04
N ARG A 49 6.09 -0.84 -0.16
CA ARG A 49 4.96 -1.35 0.63
C ARG A 49 4.67 -2.82 0.33
N ASN A 50 4.79 -3.23 -0.92
CA ASN A 50 4.58 -4.63 -1.31
C ASN A 50 5.63 -5.55 -0.67
N ASP A 51 6.90 -5.12 -0.65
CA ASP A 51 7.98 -5.86 -0.01
C ASP A 51 7.78 -5.97 1.51
N GLU A 52 7.37 -4.88 2.16
CA GLU A 52 7.04 -4.86 3.59
C GLU A 52 5.89 -5.82 3.92
N VAL A 53 4.81 -5.79 3.13
CA VAL A 53 3.67 -6.71 3.28
C VAL A 53 4.09 -8.16 3.06
N ALA A 54 4.93 -8.43 2.05
CA ALA A 54 5.45 -9.77 1.78
C ALA A 54 6.30 -10.28 2.95
N GLN A 55 7.15 -9.43 3.52
CA GLN A 55 7.98 -9.77 4.67
C GLN A 55 7.12 -10.05 5.92
N LEU A 56 6.14 -9.19 6.21
CA LEU A 56 5.19 -9.39 7.30
C LEU A 56 4.43 -10.72 7.14
N ALA A 57 3.94 -11.02 5.93
CA ALA A 57 3.26 -12.27 5.64
C ALA A 57 4.17 -13.50 5.87
N GLN A 58 5.44 -13.42 5.48
CA GLN A 58 6.41 -14.48 5.74
C GLN A 58 6.66 -14.68 7.24
N ASP A 59 6.78 -13.61 8.01
CA ASP A 59 7.03 -13.71 9.45
C ASP A 59 5.83 -14.24 10.22
N ILE A 60 4.61 -13.86 9.82
CA ILE A 60 3.37 -14.45 10.32
C ILE A 60 3.34 -15.95 10.00
N SER A 61 3.57 -16.33 8.74
CA SER A 61 3.60 -17.74 8.31
C SER A 61 4.64 -18.54 9.09
N ARG A 62 5.86 -18.01 9.26
CA ARG A 62 6.92 -18.61 10.08
C ARG A 62 6.54 -18.75 11.55
N GLY A 63 5.79 -17.79 12.10
CA GLY A 63 5.24 -17.87 13.45
C GLY A 63 4.23 -19.00 13.60
N TYR A 64 3.35 -19.17 12.60
CA TYR A 64 2.36 -20.25 12.55
C TYR A 64 3.04 -21.62 12.41
N SER A 65 3.97 -21.78 11.46
CA SER A 65 4.68 -23.04 11.26
C SER A 65 5.55 -23.47 12.46
N ARG A 66 5.87 -22.55 13.37
CA ARG A 66 6.71 -22.83 14.56
C ARG A 66 5.92 -22.93 15.86
N GLY A 67 4.58 -22.97 15.82
CA GLY A 67 3.73 -23.07 17.02
C GLY A 67 3.81 -21.88 17.97
N ARG A 68 4.48 -20.79 17.56
CA ARG A 68 4.68 -19.60 18.40
C ARG A 68 3.41 -18.79 18.61
N TRP A 69 2.39 -19.04 17.78
CA TRP A 69 1.06 -18.46 17.98
C TRP A 69 0.24 -19.23 19.02
N GLU A 70 0.43 -20.54 19.21
CA GLU A 70 -0.25 -21.27 20.29
C GLU A 70 0.13 -20.71 21.67
N ASP A 71 1.42 -20.38 21.88
CA ASP A 71 1.94 -19.74 23.10
C ASP A 71 1.38 -18.33 23.34
N LEU A 72 1.12 -17.58 22.26
CA LEU A 72 0.52 -16.24 22.33
C LEU A 72 -0.99 -16.31 22.58
N LEU A 73 -1.67 -17.30 21.97
CA LEU A 73 -3.09 -17.58 22.17
C LEU A 73 -3.38 -18.10 23.58
N THR A 74 -2.48 -18.89 24.18
CA THR A 74 -2.60 -19.32 25.59
C THR A 74 -2.40 -18.18 26.59
N ARG A 75 -1.72 -17.10 26.20
CA ARG A 75 -1.47 -15.90 27.04
C ARG A 75 -2.48 -14.77 26.81
N ALA A 76 -3.34 -14.87 25.80
CA ALA A 76 -4.36 -13.85 25.55
C ALA A 76 -5.50 -13.97 26.56
N GLU A 77 -5.83 -12.87 27.25
CA GLU A 77 -6.95 -12.82 28.22
C GLU A 77 -8.32 -13.06 27.56
N VAL A 78 -8.42 -12.79 26.25
CA VAL A 78 -9.60 -13.07 25.43
C VAL A 78 -9.26 -14.24 24.51
N PRO A 79 -9.93 -15.40 24.66
CA PRO A 79 -9.72 -16.54 23.76
C PRO A 79 -10.14 -16.14 22.35
N ILE A 80 -9.18 -16.05 21.43
CA ILE A 80 -9.49 -15.98 20.01
C ILE A 80 -10.05 -17.37 19.66
N PRO A 81 -11.28 -17.49 19.12
CA PRO A 81 -11.88 -18.78 18.83
C PRO A 81 -11.04 -19.52 17.78
N TYR A 82 -10.16 -20.40 18.25
CA TYR A 82 -9.53 -21.41 17.43
C TYR A 82 -10.60 -22.44 17.12
N LYS A 83 -10.98 -22.56 15.85
CA LYS A 83 -11.80 -23.68 15.37
C LYS A 83 -10.83 -24.85 15.16
N PRO A 84 -10.88 -25.92 15.97
CA PRO A 84 -10.12 -27.11 15.66
C PRO A 84 -10.71 -27.78 14.41
N ASP A 85 -9.85 -28.31 13.57
CA ASP A 85 -10.25 -29.13 12.42
C ASP A 85 -10.79 -30.48 12.93
N ASP A 86 -11.99 -30.85 12.45
CA ASP A 86 -12.48 -32.24 12.45
C ASP A 86 -11.86 -33.01 11.27
#